data_AF-A0A2C9L704-F1
#
_entry.id   AF-A0A2C9L704-F1
#
_cell.length_a   1.000
_cell.length_b   1.000
_cell.length_c   1.000
_cell.angle_alpha   90.00
_cell.angle_beta   90.00
_cell.angle_gamma   90.00
#
_symmetry.space_group_name_H-M   'P 1'
#
loop_
_entity.id
_entity.type
_entity.pdbx_description
1 polymer ?
#
loop_
_entity_poly.entity_id
_entity_poly.type
_entity_poly.pdbx_seq_one_letter_code
_entity_poly.pdbx_strand_id
1 'polypeptide(L)'
;KDERDTWDLPPTDRVSGNYYPVTSRIYIKDIQRNVQFSLFTDRPQGGSSLKSGVVELMLHRRVYKDDDLGLAQVLVDSGADGKGIIYTGQ
;
A
#
# COMPACT_ATOMS: atom_id res chain seq x y z
N LYS A 1 -8.02 -6.76 -9.81
CA LYS A 1 -6.59 -7.11 -9.58
C LYS A 1 -6.04 -7.55 -10.93
N ASP A 2 -4.83 -7.13 -11.29
CA ASP A 2 -4.21 -7.43 -12.59
C ASP A 2 -5.11 -7.01 -13.78
N GLU A 3 -5.79 -5.87 -13.64
CA GLU A 3 -6.78 -5.37 -14.59
C GLU A 3 -6.62 -3.85 -14.73
N ARG A 4 -6.89 -3.34 -15.94
CA ARG A 4 -6.91 -1.91 -16.27
C ARG A 4 -8.09 -1.67 -17.21
N ASP A 5 -8.85 -0.60 -16.96
CA ASP A 5 -10.03 -0.27 -17.77
C ASP A 5 -9.67 0.22 -19.18
N THR A 6 -8.44 0.74 -19.34
CA THR A 6 -8.03 1.53 -20.50
C THR A 6 -7.10 0.81 -21.47
N TRP A 7 -6.44 -0.29 -21.06
CA TRP A 7 -5.52 -1.05 -21.92
C TRP A 7 -5.25 -2.47 -21.38
N ASP A 8 -4.72 -3.34 -22.23
CA ASP A 8 -4.32 -4.69 -21.84
C ASP A 8 -3.04 -4.70 -21.00
N LEU A 9 -3.13 -5.21 -19.77
CA LEU A 9 -2.03 -5.24 -18.82
C LEU A 9 -1.13 -6.48 -19.04
N PRO A 10 0.18 -6.32 -19.32
CA PRO A 10 1.10 -7.45 -19.35
C PRO A 10 1.27 -8.04 -17.95
N PRO A 11 1.62 -9.34 -17.81
CA PRO A 11 1.68 -10.04 -16.53
C PRO A 11 2.94 -9.72 -15.71
N THR A 12 3.24 -8.44 -15.50
CA THR A 12 4.36 -7.93 -14.70
C THR A 12 3.85 -7.36 -13.37
N ASP A 13 4.73 -7.26 -12.36
CA ASP A 13 4.48 -6.50 -11.12
C ASP A 13 3.14 -6.80 -10.40
N ARG A 14 2.83 -8.09 -10.23
CA ARG A 14 1.56 -8.59 -9.63
C ARG A 14 1.27 -8.10 -8.21
N VAL A 15 2.27 -7.54 -7.52
CA VAL A 15 2.13 -6.97 -6.18
C VAL A 15 2.06 -5.45 -6.28
N SER A 16 3.18 -4.81 -6.66
CA SER A 16 3.31 -3.35 -6.73
C SER A 16 2.29 -2.70 -7.67
N GLY A 17 1.99 -3.33 -8.81
CA GLY A 17 1.00 -2.85 -9.77
C GLY A 17 -0.46 -2.93 -9.28
N ASN A 18 -0.72 -3.56 -8.14
CA ASN A 18 -2.04 -3.65 -7.53
C ASN A 18 -2.17 -2.84 -6.24
N TYR A 19 -1.17 -2.04 -5.86
CA TYR A 19 -1.27 -1.10 -4.75
C TYR A 19 -1.89 0.23 -5.22
N TYR A 20 -2.90 0.70 -4.47
CA TYR A 20 -3.62 1.95 -4.75
C TYR A 20 -3.55 2.90 -3.55
N PRO A 21 -3.65 4.23 -3.75
CA PRO A 21 -3.72 5.19 -2.67
C PRO A 21 -5.06 5.06 -1.91
N VAL A 22 -4.98 4.78 -0.62
CA VAL A 22 -6.10 4.72 0.32
C VAL A 22 -6.04 5.98 1.19
N THR A 23 -6.87 6.98 0.87
CA THR A 23 -6.87 8.29 1.54
C THR A 23 -7.78 8.37 2.77
N SER A 24 -8.80 7.51 2.84
CA SER A 24 -9.81 7.53 3.91
C SER A 24 -10.28 6.14 4.32
N ARG A 25 -10.55 5.25 3.35
CA ARG A 25 -10.98 3.88 3.62
C ARG A 25 -10.69 2.92 2.48
N ILE A 26 -10.58 1.65 2.83
CA ILE A 26 -10.58 0.50 1.91
C ILE A 26 -11.58 -0.53 2.43
N TYR A 27 -12.26 -1.24 1.54
CA TYR A 27 -13.22 -2.27 1.93
C TYR A 27 -13.26 -3.42 0.94
N ILE A 28 -13.68 -4.59 1.41
CA ILE A 28 -14.06 -5.74 0.60
C ILE A 28 -15.47 -6.17 0.97
N LYS A 29 -16.22 -6.67 -0.01
CA LYS A 29 -17.60 -7.09 0.17
C LYS A 29 -17.81 -8.48 -0.43
N ASP A 30 -18.39 -9.37 0.37
CA ASP A 30 -18.96 -10.61 -0.11
C ASP A 30 -20.44 -10.36 -0.44
N ILE A 31 -20.75 -10.32 -1.73
CA ILE A 31 -22.10 -10.04 -2.23
C ILE A 31 -23.05 -11.19 -1.92
N GLN A 32 -22.58 -12.45 -1.98
CA GLN A 32 -23.42 -13.62 -1.74
C GLN A 32 -23.82 -13.74 -0.28
N ARG A 33 -22.89 -13.42 0.64
CA ARG A 33 -23.14 -13.45 2.08
C ARG A 33 -23.70 -12.14 2.62
N ASN A 34 -23.75 -11.09 1.81
CA ASN A 34 -24.11 -9.72 2.21
C ASN A 34 -23.30 -9.21 3.41
N VAL A 35 -21.99 -9.47 3.42
CA VAL A 35 -21.06 -9.03 4.48
C VAL A 35 -20.02 -8.10 3.88
N GLN A 36 -19.65 -7.06 4.64
CA GLN A 36 -18.61 -6.11 4.27
C GLN A 36 -17.60 -5.98 5.40
N PHE A 37 -16.32 -6.00 5.04
CA PHE A 37 -15.23 -5.62 5.92
C PHE A 37 -14.69 -4.26 5.47
N SER A 38 -14.59 -3.29 6.37
CA SER A 38 -14.15 -1.93 6.09
C SER A 38 -13.07 -1.51 7.05
N LEU A 39 -12.04 -0.88 6.50
CA LEU A 39 -10.91 -0.35 7.23
C LEU A 39 -10.80 1.16 6.94
N PHE A 40 -10.82 1.96 8.00
CA PHE A 40 -10.63 3.40 7.93
C PHE A 40 -9.20 3.71 8.34
N THR A 41 -8.55 4.62 7.62
CA THR A 41 -7.16 4.98 7.88
C THR A 41 -7.10 6.37 8.52
N ASP A 42 -6.16 6.55 9.45
CA ASP A 42 -5.90 7.85 10.09
C ASP A 42 -5.14 8.83 9.18
N ARG A 43 -4.57 8.31 8.09
CA ARG A 43 -3.78 9.05 7.08
C ARG A 43 -3.81 8.34 5.72
N PRO A 44 -3.35 9.00 4.65
CA PRO A 44 -3.15 8.35 3.36
C PRO A 44 -2.09 7.24 3.43
N GLN A 45 -2.44 6.05 2.96
CA GLN A 45 -1.58 4.87 2.91
C GLN A 45 -1.69 4.17 1.55
N GLY A 46 -0.75 3.29 1.22
CA GLY A 46 -0.90 2.37 0.09
C GLY A 46 -1.65 1.12 0.53
N GLY A 47 -2.62 0.64 -0.24
CA GLY A 47 -3.37 -0.56 0.09
C GLY A 47 -3.73 -1.42 -1.11
N SER A 48 -4.04 -2.69 -0.85
CA SER A 48 -4.45 -3.65 -1.87
C SER A 48 -5.29 -4.80 -1.30
N SER A 49 -5.75 -5.66 -2.21
CA SER A 49 -6.38 -6.95 -1.95
C SER A 49 -5.77 -7.99 -2.91
N LEU A 50 -4.57 -8.49 -2.60
CA LEU A 50 -3.83 -9.41 -3.48
C LEU A 50 -4.43 -10.82 -3.55
N LYS A 51 -5.18 -11.21 -2.50
CA LYS A 51 -5.89 -12.49 -2.39
C LYS A 51 -7.36 -12.21 -2.07
N SER A 52 -8.25 -13.06 -2.56
CA SER A 52 -9.68 -12.95 -2.26
C SER A 52 -9.90 -13.04 -0.75
N GLY A 53 -10.71 -12.13 -0.20
CA GLY A 53 -10.98 -12.07 1.24
C GLY A 53 -9.89 -11.42 2.09
N VAL A 54 -8.82 -10.89 1.49
CA VAL A 54 -7.70 -10.26 2.20
C VAL A 54 -7.57 -8.80 1.83
N VAL A 55 -7.40 -7.95 2.82
CA VAL A 55 -7.03 -6.54 2.66
C VAL A 55 -5.68 -6.31 3.33
N GLU A 56 -4.82 -5.52 2.72
CA GLU A 56 -3.52 -5.13 3.28
C GLU A 56 -3.26 -3.64 3.11
N LEU A 57 -2.47 -3.07 4.03
CA LEU A 57 -2.00 -1.69 4.01
C LEU A 57 -0.48 -1.67 4.22
N MET A 58 0.20 -0.79 3.51
CA MET A 58 1.61 -0.46 3.74
C MET A 58 1.68 0.62 4.82
N LEU A 59 2.02 0.21 6.04
CA LEU A 59 2.06 1.11 7.20
C LEU A 59 3.28 2.02 7.22
N HIS A 60 4.44 1.47 6.84
CA HIS A 60 5.73 2.16 6.87
C HIS A 60 6.70 1.49 5.90
N ARG A 61 7.66 2.26 5.37
CA ARG A 61 8.69 1.75 4.46
C ARG A 61 10.05 2.38 4.76
N ARG A 62 11.11 1.59 4.61
CA ARG A 62 12.52 2.00 4.71
C ARG A 62 13.30 1.30 3.60
N VAL A 63 14.05 2.06 2.80
CA VAL A 63 14.72 1.55 1.59
C VAL A 63 16.16 2.03 1.55
N TYR A 64 17.11 1.10 1.51
CA TYR A 64 18.56 1.37 1.56
C TYR A 64 19.22 1.58 0.18
N LYS A 65 18.41 1.70 -0.88
CA LYS A 65 18.86 1.96 -2.24
C LYS A 65 17.96 3.03 -2.86
N ASP A 66 18.59 4.00 -3.53
CA ASP A 66 17.90 5.02 -4.32
C ASP A 66 17.19 4.36 -5.51
N ASP A 67 16.08 4.94 -5.95
CA ASP A 67 15.33 4.46 -7.11
C ASP A 67 15.77 5.12 -8.43
N ASP A 68 16.79 5.97 -8.38
CA ASP A 68 17.36 6.71 -9.52
C ASP A 68 16.34 7.64 -10.21
N LEU A 69 15.31 8.10 -9.47
CA LEU A 69 14.26 8.99 -9.99
C LEU A 69 14.48 10.48 -9.68
N GLY A 70 15.68 10.85 -9.24
CA GLY A 70 16.16 12.24 -9.19
C GLY A 70 16.30 12.87 -7.80
N LEU A 71 15.93 12.17 -6.72
CA LEU A 71 16.18 12.64 -5.35
C LEU A 71 17.62 12.34 -4.90
N ALA A 72 18.26 11.30 -5.43
CA ALA A 72 19.62 10.85 -5.10
C ALA A 72 19.82 10.62 -3.59
N GLN A 73 18.78 10.10 -2.92
CA GLN A 73 18.78 9.82 -1.48
C GLN A 73 17.98 8.56 -1.18
N VAL A 74 18.51 7.77 -0.26
CA VAL A 74 17.85 6.57 0.28
C VAL A 74 16.78 6.95 1.30
N LEU A 75 15.69 6.20 1.35
CA LEU A 75 14.61 6.40 2.34
C LEU A 75 14.95 5.71 3.67
N VAL A 76 15.81 6.33 4.48
CA VAL A 76 16.34 5.75 5.74
C VAL A 76 16.37 6.74 6.91
N ASP A 77 15.32 7.54 7.07
CA ASP A 77 15.31 8.54 8.14
C ASP A 77 15.51 7.91 9.52
N SER A 78 16.23 8.65 10.38
CA SER A 78 16.62 8.23 11.71
C SER A 78 15.92 9.09 12.76
N GLY A 79 15.42 8.45 13.81
CA GLY A 79 14.91 9.14 14.98
C GLY A 79 16.03 9.80 15.79
N ALA A 80 15.66 10.46 16.88
CA ALA A 80 16.62 11.13 17.77
C ALA A 80 17.70 10.19 18.35
N ASP A 81 17.44 8.87 18.38
CA ASP A 81 18.36 7.83 18.84
C ASP A 81 19.28 7.28 17.75
N GLY A 82 19.17 7.75 16.51
CA GLY A 82 19.98 7.34 15.37
C GLY A 82 19.65 5.96 14.79
N LYS A 83 18.59 5.26 15.25
CA LYS A 83 18.30 3.87 14.83
C LYS A 83 17.27 3.81 13.70
N GLY A 84 16.21 4.61 13.79
CA GLY A 84 15.14 4.69 12.81
C GLY A 84 13.95 5.48 13.34
N ILE A 85 13.09 5.96 12.46
CA ILE A 85 11.83 6.61 12.87
C ILE A 85 10.80 5.57 13.31
N ILE A 86 10.04 5.92 14.35
CA ILE A 86 8.89 5.14 14.83
C ILE A 86 7.64 5.94 14.49
N TYR A 87 6.68 5.30 13.82
CA TYR A 87 5.36 5.85 13.59
C TYR A 87 4.31 5.07 14.35
N THR A 88 3.36 5.79 14.94
CA THR A 88 2.15 5.23 15.56
C THR A 88 0.94 5.81 14.82
N GLY A 89 -0.05 4.95 14.57
CA GLY A 89 -1.35 5.33 14.01
C GLY A 89 -2.49 4.71 14.82
N GLN A 90 -3.72 5.05 14.46
CA GLN A 90 -4.95 4.50 15.05
C GLN A 90 -5.44 3.25 14.35
#